data_AF-A0AAD3YAS4-F1
#
_entry.id   AF-A0AAD3YAS4-F1
#
_cell.length_a   1.000
_cell.length_b   1.000
_cell.length_c   1.000
_cell.angle_alpha   90.00
_cell.angle_beta   90.00
_cell.angle_gamma   90.00
#
_symmetry.space_group_name_H-M   'P 1'
#
loop_
_entity.id
_entity.type
_entity.pdbx_description
1 polymer ?
#
loop_
_entity_poly.entity_id
_entity_poly.type
_entity_poly.pdbx_seq_one_letter_code
_entity_poly.pdbx_strand_id
1 'polypeptide(L)'
;MLCIKSMDAENDIDDPVGAYFARRDDSDDGLLKLWQALCLEFGLAQNHDDPTTNPNLPPLPLSKTKARELLSTRAHVNIVDYLNARAALNISPVPWGAFKHLVHPSRGALVAYIRKSSKRESRRRQHLCRRLRGRGMNKEEIEEVILSGSKMFPRELAKSEGLQPLLCQVF
;
A
#
# COMPACT_ATOMS: atom_id res chain seq x y z
N MET A 1 44.65 -16.88 -55.04
CA MET A 1 44.37 -17.05 -53.59
C MET A 1 44.31 -15.64 -53.01
N LEU A 2 43.12 -15.05 -52.97
CA LEU A 2 42.91 -13.64 -52.60
C LEU A 2 41.98 -13.58 -51.39
N CYS A 3 42.47 -12.97 -50.32
CA CYS A 3 41.74 -12.67 -49.09
C CYS A 3 40.71 -11.57 -49.35
N ILE A 4 39.50 -11.77 -48.83
CA ILE A 4 38.55 -10.68 -48.58
C ILE A 4 38.16 -10.77 -47.11
N LYS A 5 38.56 -9.76 -46.35
CA LYS A 5 38.08 -9.46 -45.00
C LYS A 5 36.62 -8.98 -45.12
N SER A 6 35.69 -9.67 -44.47
CA SER A 6 34.38 -9.12 -44.07
C SER A 6 34.45 -8.90 -42.56
N MET A 7 34.49 -7.64 -42.11
CA MET A 7 33.33 -6.80 -41.78
C MET A 7 32.64 -7.30 -40.52
N ASP A 8 33.08 -6.69 -39.42
CA ASP A 8 32.48 -6.68 -38.10
C ASP A 8 31.04 -6.14 -38.21
N ALA A 9 30.10 -6.90 -37.66
CA ALA A 9 28.78 -6.42 -37.29
C ALA A 9 28.50 -6.95 -35.88
N GLU A 10 29.12 -6.28 -34.90
CA GLU A 10 28.67 -6.32 -33.51
C GLU A 10 27.24 -5.78 -33.47
N ASN A 11 26.29 -6.65 -33.16
CA ASN A 11 24.98 -6.27 -32.64
C ASN A 11 24.62 -7.29 -31.55
N ASP A 12 25.43 -7.29 -30.50
CA ASP A 12 25.06 -7.83 -29.20
C ASP A 12 24.06 -6.87 -28.55
N ILE A 13 22.77 -7.09 -28.82
CA ILE A 13 21.71 -6.58 -27.96
C ILE A 13 21.60 -7.58 -26.81
N ASP A 14 22.48 -7.45 -25.83
CA ASP A 14 22.31 -8.08 -24.52
C ASP A 14 21.26 -7.28 -23.73
N ASP A 15 20.03 -7.81 -23.72
CA ASP A 15 18.93 -7.40 -22.85
C ASP A 15 19.37 -7.30 -21.37
N PRO A 16 19.37 -6.11 -20.73
CA PRO A 16 19.71 -5.99 -19.30
C PRO A 16 18.47 -6.10 -18.39
N VAL A 17 17.33 -6.59 -18.89
CA VAL A 17 16.08 -6.62 -18.10
C VAL A 17 15.92 -7.94 -17.32
N GLY A 18 16.63 -9.00 -17.71
CA GLY A 18 16.58 -10.30 -17.03
C GLY A 18 17.49 -10.44 -15.79
N ALA A 19 18.51 -9.60 -15.65
CA ALA A 19 19.53 -9.75 -14.60
C ALA A 19 19.17 -9.10 -13.26
N TYR A 20 18.18 -8.21 -13.20
CA TYR A 20 17.81 -7.50 -11.96
C TYR A 20 17.02 -8.35 -10.95
N PHE A 21 16.51 -9.52 -11.35
CA PHE A 21 15.80 -10.43 -10.44
C PHE A 21 16.63 -11.65 -10.01
N ALA A 22 17.87 -11.77 -10.48
CA ALA A 22 18.73 -12.94 -10.28
C ALA A 22 19.82 -12.76 -9.20
N ARG A 23 19.62 -11.85 -8.24
CA ARG A 23 20.28 -11.90 -6.92
C ARG A 23 19.22 -12.13 -5.85
N ARG A 24 18.63 -13.32 -5.85
CA ARG A 24 18.14 -13.88 -4.58
C ARG A 24 19.39 -14.35 -3.85
N ASP A 25 19.98 -13.43 -3.08
CA ASP A 25 20.77 -13.86 -1.95
C ASP A 25 19.79 -14.67 -1.08
N ASP A 26 19.87 -15.99 -1.13
CA ASP A 26 19.26 -16.91 -0.16
C ASP A 26 19.93 -16.76 1.23
N SER A 27 20.49 -15.57 1.51
CA SER A 27 20.87 -15.17 2.84
C SER A 27 19.59 -14.99 3.63
N ASP A 28 19.42 -15.88 4.61
CA ASP A 28 18.35 -15.83 5.59
C ASP A 28 18.18 -14.42 6.21
N ASP A 29 19.19 -13.57 6.16
CA ASP A 29 19.20 -12.22 6.69
C ASP A 29 18.24 -11.25 5.98
N GLY A 30 17.97 -11.44 4.68
CA GLY A 30 17.11 -10.51 3.92
C GLY A 30 15.67 -10.46 4.45
N LEU A 31 15.11 -11.64 4.76
CA LEU A 31 13.77 -11.74 5.33
C LEU A 31 13.72 -11.21 6.77
N LEU A 32 14.77 -11.45 7.56
CA LEU A 32 14.84 -10.93 8.92
C LEU A 32 14.88 -9.39 8.92
N LYS A 33 15.72 -8.79 8.08
CA LYS A 33 15.81 -7.32 7.92
C LYS A 33 14.48 -6.72 7.49
N LEU A 34 13.76 -7.37 6.58
CA LEU A 34 12.41 -6.95 6.19
C LEU A 34 11.44 -6.98 7.37
N TRP A 35 11.42 -8.06 8.15
CA TRP A 35 10.53 -8.18 9.30
C TRP A 35 10.88 -7.19 10.41
N GLN A 36 12.17 -6.93 10.64
CA GLN A 36 12.64 -5.89 11.56
C GLN A 36 12.21 -4.50 11.11
N ALA A 37 12.35 -4.18 9.81
CA ALA A 37 11.89 -2.92 9.25
C ALA A 37 10.39 -2.72 9.47
N LEU A 38 9.56 -3.75 9.20
CA LEU A 38 8.13 -3.69 9.49
C LEU A 38 7.83 -3.46 10.97
N CYS A 39 8.56 -4.10 11.88
CA CYS A 39 8.39 -3.87 13.32
C CYS A 39 8.67 -2.41 13.71
N LEU A 40 9.66 -1.77 13.09
CA LEU A 40 10.00 -0.36 13.33
C LEU A 40 8.96 0.58 12.71
N GLU A 41 8.58 0.35 11.45
CA GLU A 41 7.59 1.17 10.74
C GLU A 41 6.22 1.18 11.44
N PHE A 42 5.81 0.05 12.00
CA PHE A 42 4.58 -0.07 12.79
C PHE A 42 4.74 0.38 14.26
N GLY A 43 5.96 0.72 14.70
CA GLY A 43 6.23 1.14 16.08
C GLY A 43 5.97 0.03 17.10
N LEU A 44 6.22 -1.22 16.73
CA LEU A 44 5.98 -2.41 17.55
C LEU A 44 7.22 -2.84 18.36
N ALA A 45 8.39 -2.34 17.98
CA ALA A 45 9.66 -2.54 18.67
C ALA A 45 10.29 -1.19 19.03
N GLN A 46 11.19 -1.20 20.01
CA GLN A 46 11.97 -0.03 20.40
C GLN A 46 12.76 0.53 19.21
N ASN A 47 12.91 1.86 19.18
CA ASN A 47 13.82 2.49 18.24
C ASN A 47 15.26 2.21 18.68
N HIS A 48 16.10 1.74 17.77
CA HIS A 48 17.50 1.45 18.08
C HIS A 48 18.29 2.72 18.40
N ASP A 49 17.96 3.82 17.72
CA ASP A 49 18.65 5.10 17.87
C ASP A 49 18.22 5.85 19.14
N ASP A 50 17.05 5.50 19.69
CA ASP A 50 16.53 6.06 20.93
C ASP A 50 15.65 5.05 21.68
N PRO A 51 16.27 4.14 22.47
CA PRO A 51 15.55 3.13 23.23
C PRO A 51 14.77 3.73 24.41
N THR A 52 15.06 4.98 24.81
CA THR A 52 14.43 5.62 25.98
C THR A 52 13.04 6.16 25.70
N THR A 53 12.73 6.44 24.44
CA THR A 53 11.46 7.05 24.03
C THR A 53 10.25 6.13 24.26
N ASN A 54 10.40 4.80 24.31
CA ASN A 54 9.31 3.87 24.62
C ASN A 54 9.79 2.60 25.38
N PRO A 55 9.99 2.67 26.70
CA PRO A 55 10.50 1.53 27.47
C PRO A 55 9.55 0.32 27.50
N ASN A 56 8.25 0.55 27.23
CA ASN A 56 7.22 -0.50 27.25
C ASN A 56 7.20 -1.39 25.99
N LEU A 57 7.96 -1.02 24.95
CA LEU A 57 8.03 -1.81 23.73
C LEU A 57 9.14 -2.88 23.84
N PRO A 58 8.96 -4.05 23.21
CA PRO A 58 10.01 -5.06 23.14
C PRO A 58 11.20 -4.57 22.31
N PRO A 59 12.42 -5.08 22.57
CA PRO A 59 13.57 -4.81 21.72
C PRO A 59 13.37 -5.37 20.31
N LEU A 60 14.17 -4.86 19.36
CA LEU A 60 14.12 -5.33 17.97
C LEU A 60 14.45 -6.84 17.89
N PRO A 61 13.64 -7.65 17.20
CA PRO A 61 13.82 -9.09 17.19
C PRO A 61 15.09 -9.48 16.42
N LEU A 62 15.97 -10.25 17.05
CA LEU A 62 17.21 -10.75 16.44
C LEU A 62 17.04 -12.06 15.66
N SER A 63 15.86 -12.67 15.72
CA SER A 63 15.56 -13.92 15.01
C SER A 63 14.24 -13.84 14.25
N LYS A 64 14.17 -14.59 13.15
CA LYS A 64 12.97 -14.70 12.31
C LYS A 64 11.75 -15.10 13.13
N THR A 65 11.87 -16.14 13.94
CA THR A 65 10.77 -16.67 14.77
C THR A 65 10.19 -15.59 15.67
N LYS A 66 11.04 -14.81 16.36
CA LYS A 66 10.61 -13.71 17.23
C LYS A 66 9.96 -12.57 16.45
N ALA A 67 10.52 -12.20 15.30
CA ALA A 67 9.95 -11.14 14.47
C ALA A 67 8.58 -11.54 13.90
N ARG A 68 8.43 -12.80 13.44
CA ARG A 68 7.16 -13.35 12.99
C ARG A 68 6.11 -13.39 14.10
N GLU A 69 6.51 -13.81 15.30
CA GLU A 69 5.64 -13.83 16.48
C GLU A 69 5.16 -12.42 16.84
N LEU A 70 6.05 -11.44 16.82
CA LEU A 70 5.71 -10.04 17.12
C LEU A 70 4.75 -9.46 16.08
N LEU A 71 5.01 -9.69 14.78
CA LEU A 71 4.12 -9.26 13.70
C LEU A 71 2.77 -9.98 13.75
N SER A 72 2.73 -11.28 14.02
CA SER A 72 1.47 -12.03 14.05
C SER A 72 0.58 -11.64 15.23
N THR A 73 1.18 -11.32 16.37
CA THR A 73 0.47 -10.97 17.60
C THR A 73 0.04 -9.52 17.65
N ARG A 74 0.83 -8.58 17.10
CA ARG A 74 0.60 -7.14 17.27
C ARG A 74 0.32 -6.38 15.97
N ALA A 75 0.75 -6.87 14.80
CA ALA A 75 0.58 -6.16 13.53
C ALA A 75 -0.76 -6.50 12.87
N HIS A 76 -1.87 -6.13 13.50
CA HIS A 76 -3.19 -6.25 12.87
C HIS A 76 -3.44 -5.05 11.96
N VAL A 77 -3.01 -5.15 10.69
CA VAL A 77 -3.06 -4.05 9.72
C VAL A 77 -3.81 -4.49 8.47
N ASN A 78 -4.55 -3.57 7.85
CA ASN A 78 -5.05 -3.76 6.49
C ASN A 78 -3.91 -3.49 5.49
N ILE A 79 -3.51 -4.52 4.74
CA ILE A 79 -2.39 -4.44 3.79
C ILE A 79 -2.61 -3.34 2.75
N VAL A 80 -3.85 -3.15 2.28
CA VAL A 80 -4.16 -2.11 1.27
C VAL A 80 -3.92 -0.72 1.83
N ASP A 81 -4.38 -0.46 3.06
CA ASP A 81 -4.21 0.84 3.72
C ASP A 81 -2.72 1.13 3.97
N TYR A 82 -1.96 0.10 4.36
CA TYR A 82 -0.51 0.19 4.51
C TYR A 82 0.22 0.51 3.21
N LEU A 83 -0.08 -0.22 2.11
CA LEU A 83 0.57 0.03 0.83
C LEU A 83 0.23 1.43 0.30
N ASN A 84 -1.01 1.88 0.47
CA ASN A 84 -1.42 3.24 0.11
C ASN A 84 -0.68 4.30 0.94
N ALA A 85 -0.58 4.11 2.25
CA ALA A 85 0.15 5.03 3.13
C ALA A 85 1.65 5.06 2.80
N ARG A 86 2.23 3.90 2.49
CA ARG A 86 3.63 3.79 2.09
C ARG A 86 3.91 4.45 0.74
N ALA A 87 3.02 4.28 -0.24
CA ALA A 87 3.10 4.97 -1.53
C ALA A 87 2.92 6.49 -1.39
N ALA A 88 2.11 6.95 -0.44
CA ALA A 88 1.92 8.38 -0.21
C ALA A 88 3.12 9.06 0.46
N LEU A 89 3.87 8.33 1.30
CA LEU A 89 4.97 8.91 2.07
C LEU A 89 6.18 9.26 1.21
N ASN A 90 6.43 8.56 0.09
CA ASN A 90 7.54 8.81 -0.87
C ASN A 90 8.94 9.04 -0.24
N ILE A 91 9.15 8.63 1.02
CA ILE A 91 10.38 8.86 1.78
C ILE A 91 10.98 7.50 2.17
N SER A 92 12.28 7.35 1.93
CA SER A 92 13.10 6.24 2.36
C SER A 92 14.39 6.79 2.98
N PRO A 93 14.76 6.43 4.23
CA PRO A 93 14.11 5.46 5.11
C PRO A 93 12.82 5.97 5.76
N VAL A 94 11.87 5.05 6.02
CA VAL A 94 10.60 5.37 6.69
C VAL A 94 10.86 5.67 8.18
N PRO A 95 10.33 6.78 8.72
CA PRO A 95 10.46 7.08 10.15
C PRO A 95 9.88 6.00 11.05
N TRP A 96 10.49 5.82 12.23
CA TRP A 96 9.98 4.91 13.25
C TRP A 96 8.53 5.23 13.61
N GLY A 97 7.66 4.21 13.63
CA GLY A 97 6.27 4.35 14.01
C GLY A 97 5.40 5.14 13.02
N ALA A 98 5.88 5.44 11.81
CA ALA A 98 5.11 6.18 10.80
C ALA A 98 3.72 5.58 10.54
N PHE A 99 3.60 4.25 10.61
CA PHE A 99 2.35 3.52 10.36
C PHE A 99 1.70 2.96 11.63
N LYS A 100 2.10 3.44 12.83
CA LYS A 100 1.50 3.01 14.11
C LYS A 100 -0.01 3.20 14.15
N HIS A 101 -0.51 4.25 13.51
CA HIS A 101 -1.94 4.56 13.44
C HIS A 101 -2.77 3.58 12.58
N LEU A 102 -2.12 2.79 11.71
CA LEU A 102 -2.76 1.75 10.89
C LEU A 102 -2.87 0.42 11.63
N VAL A 103 -2.20 0.27 12.77
CA VAL A 103 -2.21 -0.95 13.58
C VAL A 103 -3.45 -0.96 14.46
N HIS A 104 -4.27 -1.99 14.29
CA HIS A 104 -5.42 -2.26 15.13
C HIS A 104 -5.01 -3.00 16.41
N PRO A 105 -5.71 -2.77 17.54
CA PRO A 105 -5.36 -3.40 18.81
C PRO A 105 -5.60 -4.92 18.83
N SER A 106 -6.48 -5.43 17.97
CA SER A 106 -6.78 -6.85 17.86
C SER A 106 -7.25 -7.22 16.45
N ARG A 107 -7.16 -8.52 16.10
CA ARG A 107 -7.74 -9.05 14.87
C ARG A 107 -9.23 -8.77 14.75
N GLY A 108 -9.97 -8.84 15.86
CA GLY A 108 -11.40 -8.53 15.90
C GLY A 108 -11.69 -7.06 15.54
N ALA A 109 -10.86 -6.13 16.01
CA ALA A 109 -10.97 -4.71 15.68
C ALA A 109 -10.72 -4.45 14.19
N LEU A 110 -9.71 -5.10 13.59
CA LEU A 110 -9.45 -5.03 12.15
C LEU A 110 -10.64 -5.58 11.34
N VAL A 111 -11.19 -6.73 11.73
CA VAL A 111 -12.37 -7.32 11.06
C VAL A 111 -13.59 -6.40 11.18
N ALA A 112 -13.82 -5.82 12.36
CA ALA A 112 -14.91 -4.86 12.56
C ALA A 112 -14.74 -3.61 11.69
N TYR A 113 -13.50 -3.11 11.58
CA TYR A 113 -13.15 -1.99 10.69
C TYR A 113 -13.45 -2.32 9.22
N ILE A 114 -12.97 -3.45 8.71
CA ILE A 114 -13.22 -3.90 7.32
C ILE A 114 -14.72 -4.11 7.06
N ARG A 115 -15.46 -4.65 8.01
CA ARG A 115 -16.92 -4.82 7.89
C ARG A 115 -17.66 -3.48 7.87
N LYS A 116 -17.20 -2.51 8.67
CA LYS A 116 -17.80 -1.17 8.72
C LYS A 116 -17.53 -0.40 7.42
N SER A 117 -16.31 -0.50 6.88
CA SER A 117 -15.95 0.12 5.60
C SER A 117 -16.73 -0.51 4.44
N SER A 118 -16.84 -1.83 4.37
CA SER A 118 -17.60 -2.52 3.30
C SER A 118 -19.10 -2.21 3.35
N LYS A 119 -19.69 -2.10 4.55
CA LYS A 119 -21.08 -1.68 4.74
C LYS A 119 -21.31 -0.24 4.28
N ARG A 120 -20.37 0.67 4.59
CA ARG A 120 -20.43 2.07 4.14
C ARG A 120 -20.35 2.15 2.62
N GLU A 121 -19.40 1.44 2.01
CA GLU A 121 -19.23 1.44 0.56
C GLU A 121 -20.44 0.82 -0.15
N SER A 122 -21.02 -0.24 0.41
CA SER A 122 -22.26 -0.83 -0.12
C SER A 122 -23.43 0.16 -0.10
N ARG A 123 -23.59 0.93 0.98
CA ARG A 123 -24.62 1.99 1.07
C ARG A 123 -24.35 3.12 0.09
N ARG A 124 -23.09 3.55 -0.05
CA ARG A 124 -22.67 4.57 -1.01
C ARG A 124 -23.00 4.13 -2.44
N ARG A 125 -22.63 2.89 -2.81
CA ARG A 125 -22.92 2.30 -4.12
C ARG A 125 -24.42 2.23 -4.39
N GLN A 126 -25.21 1.77 -3.42
CA GLN A 126 -26.67 1.72 -3.55
C GLN A 126 -27.28 3.11 -3.77
N HIS A 127 -26.83 4.11 -3.00
CA HIS A 127 -27.30 5.48 -3.16
C HIS A 127 -26.94 6.06 -4.53
N LEU A 128 -25.70 5.82 -4.99
CA LEU A 128 -25.25 6.23 -6.31
C LEU A 128 -26.07 5.56 -7.42
N CYS A 129 -26.28 4.23 -7.36
CA CYS A 129 -27.12 3.52 -8.32
C CYS A 129 -28.54 4.08 -8.38
N ARG A 130 -29.16 4.40 -7.23
CA ARG A 130 -30.49 5.01 -7.19
C ARG A 130 -30.51 6.38 -7.85
N ARG A 131 -29.50 7.21 -7.59
CA ARG A 131 -29.37 8.54 -8.22
C ARG A 131 -29.21 8.43 -9.74
N LEU A 132 -28.34 7.54 -10.23
CA LEU A 132 -28.08 7.40 -11.65
C LEU A 132 -29.27 6.81 -12.41
N ARG A 133 -29.99 5.84 -11.82
CA ARG A 133 -31.28 5.35 -12.37
C ARG A 133 -32.32 6.47 -12.47
N GLY A 134 -32.37 7.36 -11.47
CA GLY A 134 -33.23 8.54 -11.51
C GLY A 134 -32.89 9.53 -12.63
N ARG A 135 -31.68 9.46 -13.19
CA ARG A 135 -31.25 10.22 -14.38
C ARG A 135 -31.49 9.46 -15.71
N GLY A 136 -32.13 8.28 -15.66
CA GLY A 136 -32.42 7.48 -16.86
C GLY A 136 -31.28 6.59 -17.34
N MET A 137 -30.17 6.47 -16.59
CA MET A 137 -29.06 5.60 -16.97
C MET A 137 -29.45 4.13 -16.82
N ASN A 138 -29.03 3.32 -17.79
CA ASN A 138 -29.27 1.89 -17.79
C ASN A 138 -28.31 1.17 -16.81
N LYS A 139 -28.53 -0.12 -16.55
CA LYS A 139 -27.73 -0.86 -15.57
C LYS A 139 -26.25 -0.99 -15.97
N GLU A 140 -25.98 -1.14 -17.26
CA GLU A 140 -24.64 -1.34 -17.83
C GLU A 140 -23.81 -0.05 -17.70
N GLU A 141 -24.37 1.09 -18.09
CA GLU A 141 -23.79 2.43 -17.92
C GLU A 141 -23.48 2.72 -16.45
N ILE A 142 -24.36 2.34 -15.53
CA ILE A 142 -24.14 2.52 -14.09
C ILE A 142 -22.98 1.67 -13.58
N GLU A 143 -22.87 0.42 -14.04
CA GLU A 143 -21.77 -0.46 -13.66
C GLU A 143 -20.45 0.07 -14.21
N GLU A 144 -20.43 0.57 -15.45
CA GLU A 144 -19.27 1.23 -16.05
C GLU A 144 -18.86 2.48 -15.27
N VAL A 145 -19.79 3.34 -14.85
CA VAL A 145 -19.51 4.52 -14.03
C VAL A 145 -18.94 4.14 -12.66
N ILE A 146 -19.42 3.06 -12.04
CA ILE A 146 -18.89 2.59 -10.74
C ILE A 146 -17.48 2.00 -10.91
N LEU A 147 -17.25 1.26 -11.99
CA LEU A 147 -15.95 0.66 -12.31
C LEU A 147 -14.92 1.75 -12.67
N SER A 148 -15.29 2.74 -13.48
CA SER A 148 -14.45 3.88 -13.84
C SER A 148 -14.25 4.84 -12.66
N GLY A 149 -15.27 5.05 -11.83
CA GLY A 149 -15.17 5.78 -10.56
C GLY A 149 -14.28 5.10 -9.51
N SER A 150 -14.01 3.80 -9.64
CA SER A 150 -13.00 3.10 -8.85
C SER A 150 -11.57 3.42 -9.30
N LYS A 151 -11.39 3.98 -10.50
CA LYS A 151 -10.12 4.50 -11.04
C LYS A 151 -10.00 6.04 -10.93
N MET A 152 -11.12 6.76 -10.86
CA MET A 152 -11.17 8.22 -10.68
C MET A 152 -11.33 8.61 -9.20
N PHE A 153 -10.27 9.21 -8.63
CA PHE A 153 -10.27 9.74 -7.28
C PHE A 153 -11.49 10.66 -6.98
N PRO A 154 -11.91 10.81 -5.70
CA PRO A 154 -13.05 11.65 -5.28
C PRO A 154 -12.99 13.12 -5.73
N ARG A 155 -11.83 13.62 -6.13
CA ARG A 155 -11.64 15.01 -6.58
C ARG A 155 -12.23 15.30 -7.96
N GLU A 156 -12.34 14.31 -8.84
CA GLU A 156 -12.89 14.53 -10.19
C GLU A 156 -14.41 14.39 -10.21
N LEU A 157 -14.97 13.54 -9.34
CA LEU A 157 -16.40 13.50 -9.03
C LEU A 157 -16.92 14.82 -8.44
N ALA A 158 -16.06 15.57 -7.74
CA ALA A 158 -16.38 16.92 -7.25
C ALA A 158 -16.27 18.01 -8.32
N LYS A 159 -15.59 17.74 -9.44
CA LYS A 159 -15.47 18.67 -10.58
C LYS A 159 -16.55 18.44 -11.63
N SER A 160 -16.98 17.19 -11.81
CA SER A 160 -18.01 16.82 -12.81
C SER A 160 -19.45 17.01 -12.32
N GLU A 161 -19.67 17.16 -11.01
CA GLU A 161 -20.92 17.71 -10.48
C GLU A 161 -20.67 19.17 -10.11
N GLY A 162 -21.39 20.13 -10.73
CA GLY A 162 -21.39 21.56 -10.38
C GLY A 162 -21.91 21.85 -8.96
N LEU A 163 -21.32 21.23 -7.96
CA LEU A 163 -21.59 21.30 -6.52
C LEU A 163 -20.51 22.13 -5.81
N GLN A 164 -19.98 23.16 -6.48
CA GLN A 164 -19.02 24.08 -5.88
C GLN A 164 -19.55 25.07 -4.83
N PRO A 165 -20.85 25.33 -4.59
CA PRO A 165 -21.17 26.38 -3.62
C PRO A 165 -21.10 25.95 -2.14
N LEU A 166 -20.92 24.66 -1.80
CA LEU A 166 -20.94 24.21 -0.40
C LEU A 166 -19.55 23.89 0.20
N LEU A 167 -18.47 24.00 -0.57
CA LEU A 167 -17.09 23.82 -0.08
C LEU A 167 -16.34 25.13 0.15
N CYS A 168 -16.98 26.29 -0.06
CA CYS A 168 -16.42 27.61 0.24
C CYS A 168 -16.88 28.22 1.58
N GLN A 169 -17.52 27.45 2.48
CA GLN A 169 -18.02 28.00 3.76
C GLN A 169 -17.39 27.43 5.03
N VAL A 170 -16.27 26.71 4.92
CA VAL A 170 -15.46 26.39 6.11
C VAL A 170 -13.98 26.56 5.75
N PHE A 171 -13.59 27.82 5.57
CA PHE A 171 -12.35 28.31 6.16
C PHE A 171 -12.67 28.81 7.56
#